data_AF-A0A0P1AEF8-F1
#
_entry.id   AF-A0A0P1AEF8-F1
#
_cell.length_a   1.000
_cell.length_b   1.000
_cell.length_c   1.000
_cell.angle_alpha   90.00
_cell.angle_beta   90.00
_cell.angle_gamma   90.00
#
_symmetry.space_group_name_H-M   'P 1'
#
loop_
_entity.id
_entity.type
_entity.pdbx_description
1 polymer ?
#
loop_
_entity_poly.entity_id
_entity_poly.type
_entity_poly.pdbx_seq_one_letter_code
_entity_poly.pdbx_strand_id
1 'polypeptide(L)'
;MATMSNKELDAKLRALKEKLQVEESDWIEQGRKLYELEDKFLRDTLLEGNILTGWGEPRTAPVRIRNAGVRKRKRERQEAAAERVGKLVDQSTSALTAEEQLKVDRHRLASYSSIYSPAEALHAIMEDRERTQVGNKNKKKTLS
;
A
#
# COMPACT_ATOMS: atom_id res chain seq x y z
N MET A 1 -22.87 -49.27 -5.26
CA MET A 1 -21.88 -48.19 -5.39
C MET A 1 -21.72 -47.90 -6.86
N ALA A 2 -22.12 -46.72 -7.32
CA ALA A 2 -21.98 -46.36 -8.73
C ALA A 2 -20.50 -46.13 -9.06
N THR A 3 -19.94 -46.98 -9.91
CA THR A 3 -18.57 -46.84 -10.42
C THR A 3 -18.59 -45.77 -11.51
N MET A 4 -18.02 -44.60 -11.24
CA MET A 4 -17.90 -43.56 -12.26
C MET A 4 -17.03 -44.02 -13.43
N SER A 5 -17.44 -43.67 -14.64
CA SER A 5 -16.64 -43.98 -15.83
C SER A 5 -15.41 -43.07 -15.92
N ASN A 6 -14.32 -43.55 -16.54
CA ASN A 6 -13.12 -42.73 -16.74
C ASN A 6 -13.39 -41.42 -17.48
N LYS A 7 -14.38 -41.42 -18.40
CA LYS A 7 -14.78 -40.20 -19.13
C LYS A 7 -15.43 -39.16 -18.23
N GLU A 8 -16.23 -39.59 -17.26
CA GLU A 8 -16.83 -38.70 -16.25
C GLU A 8 -15.77 -38.13 -15.31
N LEU A 9 -14.76 -38.93 -14.95
CA LEU A 9 -13.60 -38.46 -14.18
C LEU A 9 -12.83 -37.39 -14.94
N ASP A 10 -12.52 -37.62 -16.22
CA ASP A 10 -11.79 -36.65 -17.06
C ASP A 10 -12.56 -35.34 -17.25
N ALA A 11 -13.88 -35.43 -17.42
CA ALA A 11 -14.74 -34.24 -17.51
C ALA A 11 -14.74 -33.44 -16.21
N LYS A 12 -14.85 -34.12 -15.06
CA LYS A 12 -14.77 -33.47 -13.74
C LYS A 12 -13.40 -32.86 -13.48
N LEU A 13 -12.32 -33.51 -13.89
CA LEU A 13 -10.96 -33.01 -13.74
C LEU A 13 -10.76 -31.74 -14.57
N ARG A 14 -11.24 -31.70 -15.81
CA ARG A 14 -11.23 -30.49 -16.64
C ARG A 14 -12.03 -29.35 -16.00
N ALA A 15 -13.26 -29.63 -15.55
CA ALA A 15 -14.08 -28.63 -14.87
C ALA A 15 -13.41 -28.08 -13.59
N LEU A 16 -12.73 -28.93 -12.82
CA LEU A 16 -11.98 -28.49 -11.64
C LEU A 16 -10.77 -27.63 -12.01
N LYS A 17 -10.04 -27.99 -13.07
CA LYS A 17 -8.91 -27.18 -13.58
C LYS A 17 -9.35 -25.79 -14.04
N GLU A 18 -10.46 -25.71 -14.77
CA GLU A 18 -11.01 -24.44 -15.23
C GLU A 18 -11.44 -23.56 -14.05
N LYS A 19 -12.11 -24.14 -13.03
CA LYS A 19 -12.47 -23.42 -11.81
C LYS A 19 -11.24 -22.93 -11.05
N LEU A 20 -10.23 -23.78 -10.89
CA LEU A 20 -8.98 -23.42 -10.22
C LEU A 20 -8.31 -22.23 -10.91
N GLN A 21 -8.24 -22.23 -12.23
CA GLN A 21 -7.65 -21.11 -12.99
C GLN A 21 -8.39 -19.78 -12.75
N VAL A 22 -9.72 -19.81 -12.70
CA VAL A 22 -10.51 -18.61 -12.41
C VAL A 22 -10.25 -18.13 -10.99
N GLU A 23 -10.32 -19.02 -10.00
CA GLU A 23 -10.06 -18.66 -8.60
C GLU A 23 -8.62 -18.13 -8.39
N GLU A 24 -7.62 -18.70 -9.05
CA GLU A 24 -6.24 -18.21 -9.02
C GLU A 24 -6.13 -16.79 -9.60
N SER A 25 -6.80 -16.53 -10.74
CA SER A 25 -6.81 -15.20 -11.35
C SER A 25 -7.50 -14.15 -10.47
N ASP A 26 -8.65 -14.51 -9.87
CA ASP A 26 -9.39 -13.65 -8.95
C ASP A 26 -8.55 -13.36 -7.71
N TRP A 27 -7.86 -14.36 -7.17
CA TRP A 27 -6.98 -14.21 -6.01
C TRP A 27 -5.86 -13.18 -6.27
N ILE A 28 -5.22 -13.27 -7.43
CA ILE A 28 -4.18 -12.32 -7.86
C ILE A 28 -4.77 -10.90 -7.99
N GLU A 29 -5.94 -10.77 -8.61
CA GLU A 29 -6.59 -9.47 -8.77
C GLU A 29 -6.98 -8.84 -7.42
N GLN A 30 -7.50 -9.64 -6.48
CA GLN A 30 -7.82 -9.17 -5.13
C GLN A 30 -6.57 -8.74 -4.36
N GLY A 31 -5.47 -9.49 -4.49
CA GLY A 31 -4.17 -9.11 -3.92
C GLY A 31 -3.68 -7.75 -4.45
N ARG A 32 -3.82 -7.52 -5.76
CA ARG A 32 -3.49 -6.23 -6.37
C ARG A 32 -4.41 -5.10 -5.88
N LYS A 33 -5.72 -5.33 -5.83
CA LYS A 33 -6.69 -4.33 -5.32
C LYS A 33 -6.40 -3.95 -3.88
N LEU A 34 -6.09 -4.92 -3.03
CA LEU A 34 -5.70 -4.67 -1.65
C LEU A 34 -4.45 -3.79 -1.56
N TYR A 35 -3.43 -4.10 -2.36
CA TYR A 35 -2.19 -3.34 -2.42
C TYR A 35 -2.40 -1.87 -2.80
N GLU A 36 -3.24 -1.61 -3.80
CA GLU A 36 -3.58 -0.26 -4.28
C GLU A 36 -4.43 0.50 -3.26
N LEU A 37 -5.41 -0.16 -2.64
CA LEU A 37 -6.25 0.42 -1.59
C LEU A 37 -5.44 0.80 -0.35
N GLU A 38 -4.55 -0.09 0.09
CA GLU A 38 -3.70 0.16 1.24
C GLU A 38 -2.71 1.31 0.98
N ASP A 39 -2.13 1.39 -0.23
CA ASP A 39 -1.29 2.53 -0.61
C ASP A 39 -2.04 3.85 -0.48
N LYS A 40 -3.23 3.92 -1.09
CA LYS A 40 -4.05 5.12 -1.06
C LYS A 40 -4.41 5.52 0.37
N PHE A 41 -4.90 4.56 1.15
CA PHE A 41 -5.30 4.80 2.54
C PHE A 41 -4.13 5.30 3.40
N LEU A 42 -2.97 4.65 3.32
CA LEU A 42 -1.79 5.01 4.11
C LEU A 42 -1.22 6.37 3.72
N ARG A 43 -1.19 6.71 2.42
CA ARG A 43 -0.76 8.03 1.95
C ARG A 43 -1.70 9.14 2.41
N ASP A 44 -3.00 8.89 2.38
CA ASP A 44 -4.01 9.87 2.79
C ASP A 44 -3.98 10.14 4.30
N THR A 45 -3.66 9.10 5.10
CA THR A 45 -3.73 9.14 6.57
C THR A 45 -2.38 9.26 7.26
N LEU A 46 -1.27 9.32 6.52
CA LEU A 46 0.11 9.32 7.03
C LEU A 46 0.38 10.33 8.16
N LEU A 47 -0.27 11.49 8.08
CA LEU A 47 -0.11 12.63 9.00
C LEU A 47 -1.21 12.73 10.07
N GLU A 48 -2.36 12.08 9.85
CA GLU A 48 -3.54 12.13 10.73
C GLU A 48 -3.50 11.01 11.79
N GLY A 49 -2.69 9.97 11.54
CA GLY A 49 -2.74 8.73 12.29
C GLY A 49 -3.79 7.79 11.71
N ASN A 50 -3.59 6.49 11.85
CA ASN A 50 -4.53 5.47 11.39
C ASN A 50 -4.38 4.18 12.22
N ILE A 51 -5.18 3.17 11.91
CA ILE A 51 -5.15 1.88 12.61
C ILE A 51 -3.77 1.19 12.54
N LEU A 52 -2.98 1.47 11.50
CA LEU A 52 -1.68 0.84 11.24
C LEU A 52 -0.53 1.64 11.88
N THR A 53 -0.62 2.96 11.93
CA THR A 53 0.41 3.91 12.42
C THR A 53 0.12 4.43 13.83
N GLY A 54 -1.04 4.09 14.40
CA GLY A 54 -1.57 4.64 15.65
C GLY A 54 -2.19 6.02 15.48
N TRP A 55 -3.15 6.37 16.35
CA TRP A 55 -3.83 7.67 16.35
C TRP A 55 -3.08 8.78 17.10
N GLY A 56 -1.90 8.48 17.67
CA GLY A 56 -1.21 9.38 18.59
C GLY A 56 -1.95 9.56 19.93
N GLU A 57 -1.23 9.93 20.98
CA GLU A 57 -1.82 10.16 22.30
C GLU A 57 -2.74 11.39 22.32
N PRO A 58 -4.00 11.28 22.79
CA PRO A 58 -4.99 12.36 22.72
C PRO A 58 -4.66 13.64 23.52
N ARG A 59 -3.73 13.57 24.48
CA ARG A 59 -3.37 14.69 25.37
C ARG A 59 -2.03 15.35 25.07
N THR A 60 -1.19 14.75 24.22
CA THR A 60 0.16 15.23 23.86
C THR A 60 0.34 15.50 22.37
N ALA A 61 -0.68 15.27 21.53
CA ALA A 61 -0.68 15.63 20.12
C ALA A 61 -0.32 17.12 19.93
N PRO A 62 0.87 17.46 19.41
CA PRO A 62 1.23 18.85 19.15
C PRO A 62 0.25 19.43 18.12
N VAL A 63 0.11 20.76 18.06
CA VAL A 63 -0.66 21.57 17.08
C VAL A 63 -0.61 21.06 15.62
N ARG A 64 0.38 20.22 15.29
CA ARG A 64 0.61 19.51 14.03
C ARG A 64 -0.54 18.59 13.60
N ILE A 65 -1.28 17.91 14.50
CA ILE A 65 -2.42 17.05 14.11
C ILE A 65 -3.65 17.90 13.77
N ARG A 66 -3.91 18.98 14.52
CA ARG A 66 -4.97 19.97 14.22
C ARG A 66 -4.80 20.62 12.84
N ASN A 67 -3.56 20.75 12.36
CA ASN A 67 -3.21 21.30 11.05
C ASN A 67 -3.14 20.24 9.93
N ALA A 68 -3.36 18.96 10.20
CA ALA A 68 -3.37 17.90 9.18
C ALA A 68 -4.57 18.07 8.24
N GLY A 69 -5.78 18.31 8.78
CA GLY A 69 -6.97 18.59 7.96
C GLY A 69 -6.87 19.87 7.13
N VAL A 70 -6.14 20.90 7.62
CA VAL A 70 -5.86 22.12 6.85
C VAL A 70 -4.89 21.82 5.69
N ARG A 71 -3.89 20.97 5.92
CA ARG A 71 -2.97 20.50 4.87
C ARG A 71 -3.66 19.59 3.85
N LYS A 72 -4.58 18.73 4.29
CA LYS A 72 -5.43 17.90 3.42
C LYS A 72 -6.30 18.78 2.51
N ARG A 73 -7.05 19.73 3.09
CA ARG A 73 -7.85 20.70 2.30
C ARG A 73 -6.99 21.55 1.37
N LYS A 74 -5.76 21.89 1.76
CA LYS A 74 -4.81 22.59 0.87
C LYS A 74 -4.35 21.69 -0.28
N ARG A 75 -4.07 20.41 -0.02
CA ARG A 75 -3.69 19.40 -1.03
C ARG A 75 -4.86 19.15 -2.00
N GLU A 76 -6.06 18.91 -1.50
CA GLU A 76 -7.28 18.74 -2.31
C GLU A 76 -7.53 19.95 -3.23
N ARG A 77 -7.32 21.18 -2.73
CA ARG A 77 -7.43 22.39 -3.58
C ARG A 77 -6.34 22.48 -4.64
N GLN A 78 -5.13 22.01 -4.35
CA GLN A 78 -4.02 21.99 -5.32
C GLN A 78 -4.24 20.92 -6.39
N GLU A 79 -4.74 19.75 -6.00
CA GLU A 79 -5.11 18.66 -6.91
C GLU A 79 -6.28 19.07 -7.81
N ALA A 80 -7.36 19.63 -7.24
CA ALA A 80 -8.50 20.14 -8.02
C ALA A 80 -8.13 21.33 -8.94
N ALA A 81 -7.10 22.11 -8.59
CA ALA A 81 -6.58 23.17 -9.47
C ALA A 81 -5.71 22.61 -10.60
N ALA A 82 -4.93 21.56 -10.34
CA ALA A 82 -4.13 20.87 -11.36
C ALA A 82 -5.02 20.14 -12.38
N GLU A 83 -6.11 19.53 -11.92
CA GLU A 83 -7.10 18.83 -12.74
C GLU A 83 -7.83 19.77 -13.71
N ARG A 84 -8.11 21.02 -13.30
CA ARG A 84 -8.73 22.05 -14.15
C ARG A 84 -7.82 22.64 -15.22
N VAL A 85 -6.50 22.50 -15.09
CA VAL A 85 -5.52 23.06 -16.04
C VAL A 85 -5.19 22.06 -17.16
N GLY A 86 -5.77 20.86 -17.16
CA GLY A 86 -5.60 19.88 -18.24
C GLY A 86 -4.17 19.34 -18.37
N LYS A 87 -3.31 19.58 -17.37
CA LYS A 87 -2.07 18.80 -17.24
C LYS A 87 -2.50 17.39 -16.88
N LEU A 88 -2.00 16.40 -17.62
CA LEU A 88 -2.05 15.00 -17.21
C LEU A 88 -1.51 14.97 -15.77
N VAL A 89 -2.39 14.84 -14.80
CA VAL A 89 -2.00 14.40 -13.48
C VAL A 89 -1.73 12.93 -13.69
N ASP A 90 -0.56 12.63 -14.27
CA ASP A 90 0.08 11.35 -14.02
C ASP A 90 -0.09 11.15 -12.52
N GLN A 91 -0.54 9.96 -12.14
CA GLN A 91 -0.87 9.54 -10.79
C GLN A 91 0.31 9.63 -9.80
N SER A 92 1.32 10.44 -10.07
CA SER A 92 2.23 11.03 -9.12
C SER A 92 1.50 12.11 -8.31
N THR A 93 0.98 11.76 -7.14
CA THR A 93 1.76 11.87 -5.90
C THR A 93 2.45 13.24 -5.82
N SER A 94 2.00 14.11 -4.90
CA SER A 94 2.97 15.04 -4.31
C SER A 94 4.08 14.14 -3.77
N ALA A 95 5.26 14.12 -4.41
CA ALA A 95 6.29 13.14 -4.14
C ALA A 95 6.56 13.10 -2.64
N LEU A 96 6.09 12.03 -1.98
CA LEU A 96 6.35 11.84 -0.56
C LEU A 96 7.86 11.86 -0.40
N THR A 97 8.33 12.50 0.66
CA THR A 97 9.76 12.41 0.98
C THR A 97 10.14 10.94 1.16
N ALA A 98 11.40 10.60 0.93
CA ALA A 98 11.85 9.21 1.10
C ALA A 98 11.56 8.66 2.51
N GLU A 99 11.47 9.53 3.52
CA GLU A 99 11.08 9.18 4.89
C GLU A 99 9.60 8.87 5.01
N GLU A 100 8.75 9.67 4.41
CA GLU A 100 7.30 9.47 4.39
C GLU A 100 6.92 8.24 3.57
N GLN A 101 7.58 8.01 2.42
CA GLN A 101 7.35 6.82 1.61
C GLN A 101 7.78 5.55 2.35
N LEU A 102 8.93 5.58 3.05
CA LEU A 102 9.35 4.45 3.87
C LEU A 102 8.37 4.17 5.01
N LYS A 103 7.76 5.22 5.58
CA LYS A 103 6.69 5.06 6.56
C LYS A 103 5.44 4.44 5.95
N VAL A 104 5.03 4.83 4.74
CA VAL A 104 3.92 4.15 4.03
C VAL A 104 4.27 2.67 3.85
N ASP A 105 5.42 2.38 3.25
CA ASP A 105 5.83 1.02 2.90
C ASP A 105 5.85 0.10 4.13
N ARG A 106 6.44 0.56 5.25
CA ARG A 106 6.50 -0.19 6.51
C ARG A 106 5.13 -0.59 7.07
N HIS A 107 4.10 0.24 6.85
CA HIS A 107 2.79 0.02 7.46
C HIS A 107 1.82 -0.72 6.54
N ARG A 108 2.28 -1.29 5.42
CA ARG A 108 1.48 -2.11 4.50
C ARG A 108 1.21 -3.53 5.02
N LEU A 109 0.76 -3.64 6.26
CA LEU A 109 0.65 -4.90 6.99
C LEU A 109 -0.32 -5.88 6.33
N ALA A 110 -1.40 -5.38 5.71
CA ALA A 110 -2.38 -6.24 5.04
C ALA A 110 -1.79 -6.82 3.74
N SER A 111 -1.03 -6.03 2.99
CA SER A 111 -0.34 -6.54 1.80
C SER A 111 0.79 -7.51 2.16
N TYR A 112 1.47 -7.34 3.29
CA TYR A 112 2.55 -8.23 3.74
C TYR A 112 2.07 -9.54 4.36
N SER A 113 0.77 -9.72 4.60
CA SER A 113 0.25 -10.99 5.11
C SER A 113 0.20 -12.10 4.03
N SER A 114 0.58 -11.81 2.79
CA SER A 114 0.58 -12.74 1.67
C SER A 114 1.89 -12.68 0.90
N ILE A 115 2.55 -13.84 0.74
CA ILE A 115 3.78 -13.98 -0.06
C ILE A 115 3.55 -13.82 -1.57
N TYR A 116 2.29 -13.93 -2.01
CA TYR A 116 1.90 -13.72 -3.41
C TYR A 116 1.52 -12.26 -3.70
N SER A 117 1.58 -11.41 -2.67
CA SER A 117 1.30 -9.99 -2.80
C SER A 117 2.38 -9.28 -3.61
N PRO A 118 2.02 -8.26 -4.41
CA PRO A 118 2.99 -7.35 -5.01
C PRO A 118 3.94 -6.69 -4.01
N ALA A 119 3.53 -6.61 -2.74
CA ALA A 119 4.33 -6.00 -1.68
C ALA A 119 5.54 -6.86 -1.26
N GLU A 120 5.57 -8.16 -1.55
CA GLU A 120 6.63 -9.07 -1.09
C GLU A 120 8.03 -8.62 -1.57
N ALA A 121 8.12 -8.19 -2.84
CA ALA A 121 9.37 -7.67 -3.40
C ALA A 121 9.86 -6.42 -2.67
N LEU A 122 8.94 -5.57 -2.21
CA LEU A 122 9.28 -4.40 -1.40
C LEU A 122 9.71 -4.82 0.00
N HIS A 123 9.00 -5.76 0.62
CA HIS A 123 9.30 -6.28 1.95
C HIS A 123 10.75 -6.81 2.03
N ALA A 124 11.19 -7.56 1.02
CA ALA A 124 12.53 -8.13 0.94
C ALA A 124 13.67 -7.09 1.03
N ILE A 125 13.44 -5.85 0.55
CA ILE A 125 14.44 -4.78 0.55
C ILE A 125 14.20 -3.71 1.64
N MET A 126 13.18 -3.90 2.48
CA MET A 126 12.78 -2.89 3.48
C MET A 126 13.89 -2.61 4.50
N GLU A 127 14.54 -3.65 5.03
CA GLU A 127 15.59 -3.48 6.03
C GLU A 127 16.76 -2.65 5.51
N ASP A 128 17.19 -2.88 4.26
CA ASP A 128 18.29 -2.14 3.65
C ASP A 128 17.92 -0.67 3.40
N ARG A 129 16.67 -0.42 3.01
CA ARG A 129 16.13 0.95 2.89
C ARG A 129 16.06 1.67 4.23
N GLU A 130 15.71 0.97 5.31
CA GLU A 130 15.74 1.53 6.67
C GLU A 130 17.18 1.87 7.11
N ARG A 131 18.13 0.96 6.90
CA ARG A 131 19.55 1.15 7.27
C ARG A 131 20.18 2.34 6.53
N THR A 132 19.94 2.45 5.23
CA THR A 132 20.46 3.57 4.41
C THR A 132 19.89 4.92 4.87
N GLN A 133 18.62 4.96 5.23
CA GLN A 133 18.00 6.19 5.75
C GLN A 133 18.55 6.61 7.11
N VAL A 134 18.74 5.67 8.05
CA VAL A 134 19.38 5.95 9.34
C VAL A 134 20.82 6.44 9.15
N GLY A 135 21.58 5.80 8.27
CA GLY A 135 22.94 6.22 7.91
C GLY A 135 23.00 7.66 7.37
N ASN A 136 22.06 8.03 6.51
CA ASN A 136 21.97 9.39 5.96
C ASN A 136 21.60 10.44 7.02
N LYS A 137 20.74 10.09 7.99
CA LYS A 137 20.40 10.96 9.11
C LYS A 137 21.60 11.20 10.03
N ASN A 138 22.38 10.16 10.31
CA ASN A 138 23.58 10.26 11.15
C ASN A 138 24.67 11.12 10.49
N LYS A 139 24.91 10.94 9.18
CA LYS A 139 25.86 11.76 8.42
C LYS A 139 25.49 13.25 8.40
N LYS A 140 24.21 13.57 8.26
CA LYS A 140 23.73 14.96 8.34
C LYS A 140 23.96 15.59 9.71
N LYS A 141 23.79 14.84 10.80
CA LYS A 141 24.02 15.33 12.18
C LYS A 141 25.49 15.58 12.51
N THR A 142 26.41 14.84 11.89
CA THR A 142 27.86 15.05 12.07
C THR A 142 28.41 16.20 11.24
N LEU A 143 27.64 16.75 10.30
CA LEU A 143 28.02 17.86 9.42
C LEU A 143 27.39 19.21 9.82
N SER A 144 26.59 19.24 10.89
CA SER A 144 25.97 20.44 11.48
C SER A 144 26.61 20.78 12.82
#